data_AF-A0A523ZYX1-F1
#
_entry.id   AF-A0A523ZYX1-F1
#
_cell.length_a   1.000
_cell.length_b   1.000
_cell.length_c   1.000
_cell.angle_alpha   90.00
_cell.angle_beta   90.00
_cell.angle_gamma   90.00
#
_symmetry.space_group_name_H-M   'P 1'
#
loop_
_entity.id
_entity.type
_entity.pdbx_description
1 polymer ?
#
loop_
_entity_poly.entity_id
_entity_poly.type
_entity_poly.pdbx_seq_one_letter_code
_entity_poly.pdbx_strand_id
1 'polypeptide(L)'
;RGTLRVTPPRHEGAPRTGVFACRSPSRPNPIGVTVVELLGVEGCRLEVSGLDAMEGSPIVDLKPYSPRADSVPDARTPEWSKRGPPA
;
A
#
# COMPACT_ATOMS: atom_id res chain seq x y z
N ARG A 1 -15.69 9.55 7.39
CA ARG A 1 -15.33 8.11 7.49
C ARG A 1 -15.00 7.80 8.95
N GLY A 2 -15.62 6.79 9.57
CA GLY A 2 -15.45 6.47 11.00
C GLY A 2 -14.89 5.06 11.28
N THR A 3 -14.45 4.35 10.25
CA THR A 3 -13.96 2.97 10.39
C THR A 3 -12.60 2.95 11.10
N LEU A 4 -12.55 2.29 12.27
CA LEU A 4 -11.33 2.12 13.06
C LEU A 4 -10.90 0.66 13.22
N ARG A 5 -11.76 -0.30 12.87
CA ARG A 5 -11.45 -1.73 12.89
C ARG A 5 -11.98 -2.42 11.63
N VAL A 6 -11.22 -3.38 11.13
CA VAL A 6 -11.54 -4.15 9.92
C VAL A 6 -11.06 -5.58 10.09
N THR A 7 -11.63 -6.50 9.33
CA THR A 7 -10.97 -7.77 9.01
C THR A 7 -10.23 -7.53 7.69
N PRO A 8 -8.88 -7.56 7.66
CA PRO A 8 -8.12 -7.26 6.45
C PRO A 8 -8.60 -8.11 5.27
N PRO A 9 -9.10 -7.48 4.19
CA PRO A 9 -9.54 -8.23 3.02
C PRO A 9 -8.32 -8.87 2.36
N ARG A 10 -8.51 -10.04 1.73
CA ARG A 10 -7.45 -10.79 1.00
C ARG A 10 -6.31 -11.36 1.86
N HIS A 11 -6.44 -11.35 3.19
CA HIS A 11 -5.54 -12.05 4.10
C HIS A 11 -6.33 -13.13 4.86
N GLU A 12 -6.26 -14.37 4.39
CA GLU A 12 -6.95 -15.49 5.02
C GLU A 12 -6.46 -15.70 6.46
N GLY A 13 -7.38 -15.90 7.39
CA GLY A 13 -7.08 -16.04 8.82
C GLY A 13 -6.67 -14.74 9.53
N ALA A 14 -6.73 -13.57 8.87
CA ALA A 14 -6.46 -12.31 9.52
C ALA A 14 -7.50 -12.00 10.60
N PRO A 15 -7.09 -11.68 11.85
CA PRO A 15 -8.02 -11.31 12.90
C PRO A 15 -8.61 -9.93 12.64
N ARG A 16 -9.77 -9.65 13.25
CA ARG A 16 -10.34 -8.30 13.25
C ARG A 16 -9.42 -7.34 14.00
N THR A 17 -8.70 -6.50 13.25
CA THR A 17 -7.64 -5.63 13.74
C THR A 17 -7.98 -4.15 13.58
N GLY A 18 -7.21 -3.28 14.23
CA GLY A 18 -7.30 -1.84 14.05
C GLY A 18 -6.80 -1.42 12.66
N VAL A 19 -7.40 -0.38 12.06
CA VAL A 19 -7.01 0.09 10.71
C VAL A 19 -5.58 0.60 10.62
N PHE A 20 -4.99 1.01 11.75
CA PHE A 20 -3.59 1.44 11.85
C PHE A 20 -2.60 0.28 11.99
N ALA A 21 -3.07 -0.91 12.32
CA ALA A 21 -2.27 -2.14 12.39
C ALA A 21 -2.30 -2.94 11.07
N CYS A 22 -2.91 -2.41 10.01
CA CYS A 22 -2.98 -3.03 8.69
C CYS A 22 -3.01 -1.98 7.58
N ARG A 23 -3.12 -2.42 6.32
CA ARG A 23 -3.14 -1.55 5.13
C ARG A 23 -4.52 -1.41 4.48
N SER A 24 -5.60 -1.61 5.23
CA SER A 24 -6.96 -1.49 4.66
C SER A 24 -7.22 -0.08 4.09
N PRO A 25 -7.87 0.02 2.92
CA PRO A 25 -8.29 1.30 2.33
C PRO A 25 -9.41 1.97 3.15
N SER A 26 -10.12 1.21 3.98
CA SER A 26 -11.16 1.71 4.88
C SER A 26 -10.55 2.33 6.13
N ARG A 27 -10.05 3.55 6.02
CA ARG A 27 -9.40 4.33 7.09
C ARG A 27 -9.91 5.79 7.13
N PRO A 28 -9.70 6.55 8.23
CA PRO A 28 -10.16 7.93 8.34
C PRO A 28 -9.68 8.83 7.19
N ASN A 29 -8.39 8.72 6.86
CA ASN A 29 -7.76 9.38 5.71
C ASN A 29 -7.35 8.29 4.69
N PRO A 30 -8.08 8.09 3.58
CA PRO A 30 -7.89 7.00 2.64
C PRO A 30 -6.71 7.25 1.69
N ILE A 31 -5.51 7.34 2.26
CA ILE A 31 -4.26 7.53 1.51
C ILE A 31 -3.59 6.16 1.35
N GLY A 32 -3.47 5.73 0.09
CA GLY A 32 -2.68 4.57 -0.32
C GLY A 32 -1.22 4.97 -0.56
N VAL A 33 -0.30 4.02 -0.39
CA VAL A 33 1.14 4.23 -0.63
C VAL A 33 1.69 2.97 -1.27
N THR A 34 2.25 3.10 -2.47
CA THR A 34 2.73 1.96 -3.24
C THR A 34 4.08 2.31 -3.82
N VAL A 35 5.06 1.45 -3.58
CA VAL A 35 6.36 1.55 -4.25
C VAL A 35 6.18 0.90 -5.61
N VAL A 36 6.48 1.65 -6.65
CA VAL A 36 6.31 1.23 -8.05
C VAL A 36 7.65 1.27 -8.77
N GLU A 37 7.79 0.43 -9.79
CA GLU A 37 8.90 0.53 -10.74
C GLU A 37 8.57 1.60 -11.77
N LEU A 38 9.50 2.54 -12.02
CA LEU A 38 9.37 3.53 -13.08
C LEU A 38 9.88 2.94 -14.39
N LEU A 39 8.96 2.73 -15.35
CA LEU A 39 9.27 2.16 -16.65
C LEU A 39 9.64 3.23 -17.68
N GLY A 40 9.03 4.41 -17.59
CA GLY A 40 9.23 5.49 -18.56
C GLY A 40 8.67 6.83 -18.11
N VAL A 41 9.16 7.90 -18.74
CA VAL A 41 8.72 9.28 -18.52
C VAL A 41 8.45 9.95 -19.86
N GLU A 42 7.23 10.42 -20.07
CA GLU A 42 6.80 11.12 -21.28
C GLU A 42 6.11 12.44 -20.90
N GLY A 43 6.88 13.53 -20.89
CA GLY A 43 6.39 14.83 -20.43
C GLY A 43 5.93 14.77 -18.97
N CYS A 44 4.63 14.93 -18.73
CA CYS A 44 4.01 14.85 -17.40
C CYS A 44 3.38 13.48 -17.10
N ARG A 45 3.68 12.45 -17.91
CA ARG A 45 3.19 11.08 -17.70
C ARG A 45 4.33 10.19 -17.23
N LEU A 46 4.03 9.36 -16.22
CA LEU A 46 4.92 8.33 -15.70
C LEU A 46 4.28 6.98 -16.01
N GLU A 47 5.01 6.13 -16.73
CA GLU A 47 4.63 4.73 -16.91
C GLU A 47 5.26 3.92 -15.77
N VAL A 48 4.44 3.15 -15.06
CA VAL A 48 4.88 2.44 -13.84
C VAL A 48 4.33 1.03 -13.77
N SER A 49 5.04 0.13 -13.07
CA SER A 49 4.59 -1.23 -12.74
C SER A 49 4.35 -1.40 -11.24
N GLY A 50 3.34 -2.18 -10.86
CA GLY A 50 3.01 -2.51 -9.47
C GLY A 50 2.06 -1.54 -8.75
N LEU A 51 1.43 -0.59 -9.47
CA LEU A 51 0.42 0.30 -8.88
C LEU A 51 -0.89 -0.44 -8.61
N ASP A 52 -1.39 -0.39 -7.37
CA ASP A 52 -2.61 -1.07 -6.90
C ASP A 52 -3.82 -0.13 -6.76
N ALA A 53 -3.79 1.01 -7.46
CA ALA A 53 -4.85 2.01 -7.48
C ALA A 53 -5.87 1.74 -8.61
N MET A 54 -7.14 2.06 -8.35
CA MET A 54 -8.18 2.03 -9.39
C MET A 54 -7.98 3.16 -10.39
N GLU A 55 -8.41 2.96 -11.64
CA GLU A 55 -8.43 4.03 -12.64
C GLU A 55 -9.16 5.28 -12.13
N GLY A 56 -8.59 6.46 -12.41
CA GLY A 56 -9.10 7.75 -11.93
C GLY A 56 -8.80 8.06 -10.46
N SER A 57 -8.08 7.20 -9.73
CA SER A 57 -7.65 7.52 -8.36
C SER A 57 -6.73 8.75 -8.35
N PRO A 58 -6.99 9.75 -7.49
CA PRO A 58 -6.17 10.96 -7.45
C PRO A 58 -4.77 10.69 -6.89
N ILE A 59 -3.75 11.19 -7.58
CA ILE A 59 -2.38 11.22 -7.07
C ILE A 59 -2.21 12.44 -6.17
N VAL A 60 -1.76 12.21 -4.94
CA VAL A 60 -1.61 13.27 -3.92
C VAL A 60 -0.14 13.68 -3.75
N ASP A 61 0.79 12.76 -3.96
CA ASP A 61 2.23 12.97 -3.75
C ASP A 61 3.05 11.94 -4.54
N LEU A 62 4.29 12.30 -4.88
CA LEU A 62 5.28 11.43 -5.52
C LEU A 62 6.65 11.72 -4.90
N LYS A 63 7.37 10.65 -4.52
CA LYS A 63 8.72 10.75 -3.94
C LYS A 63 9.63 9.68 -4.53
N PRO A 64 10.93 9.98 -4.76
CA PRO A 64 11.88 8.95 -5.14
C PRO A 64 12.04 7.94 -4.00
N TYR A 65 11.96 6.65 -4.32
CA TYR A 65 12.31 5.60 -3.36
C TYR A 65 13.82 5.62 -3.10
N SER A 66 14.21 5.74 -1.84
CA SER A 66 15.60 5.69 -1.39
C SER A 66 15.80 4.46 -0.53
N PRO A 67 16.52 3.42 -1.00
CA PRO A 67 16.79 2.22 -0.21
C PRO A 67 17.39 2.53 1.17
N ARG A 68 18.20 3.60 1.27
CA ARG A 68 18.80 4.04 2.54
C ARG A 68 17.76 4.54 3.55
N ALA A 69 16.70 5.20 3.08
CA ALA A 69 15.71 5.82 3.96
C ALA A 69 14.45 4.95 4.14
N ASP A 70 14.06 4.23 3.10
CA ASP A 70 12.75 3.57 3.01
C ASP A 70 12.84 2.05 3.22
N SER A 71 14.01 1.44 3.03
CA SER A 71 14.17 -0.02 3.17
C SER A 71 14.46 -0.41 4.63
N VAL A 72 13.67 -1.35 5.15
CA VAL A 72 13.89 -2.00 6.45
C VAL A 72 13.86 -3.51 6.24
N PRO A 73 14.97 -4.14 5.80
CA PRO A 73 14.99 -5.55 5.41
C PRO A 73 14.57 -6.53 6.51
N ASP A 74 14.88 -6.20 7.76
CA ASP A 74 14.59 -7.06 8.93
C ASP A 74 13.26 -6.72 9.63
N ALA A 75 12.37 -5.98 8.95
CA ALA A 75 11.06 -5.63 9.49
C ALA A 75 10.23 -6.90 9.79
N ARG A 76 9.66 -6.97 10.99
CA ARG A 76 8.78 -8.06 11.41
C ARG A 76 7.32 -7.70 11.16
N THR A 77 6.56 -8.64 10.64
CA THR A 77 5.12 -8.52 10.41
C THR A 77 4.38 -9.74 10.95
N PRO A 78 3.09 -9.62 11.32
CA PRO A 78 2.29 -10.76 11.75
C PRO A 78 2.20 -11.84 10.66
N GLU A 79 2.20 -13.12 11.04
CA GLU A 79 2.16 -14.25 10.09
C GLU A 79 0.99 -14.17 9.09
N TRP A 80 -0.18 -13.71 9.54
CA TRP A 80 -1.36 -13.57 8.68
C TRP A 80 -1.18 -12.53 7.56
N SER A 81 -0.26 -11.57 7.72
CA SER A 81 0.04 -10.54 6.72
C SER A 81 1.09 -10.93 5.69
N LYS A 82 1.85 -12.00 5.96
CA LYS A 82 2.88 -12.52 5.04
C LYS A 82 2.30 -13.26 3.84
N ARG A 83 1.01 -13.60 3.91
CA ARG A 83 0.26 -14.27 2.84
C ARG A 83 -0.75 -13.29 2.29
N GLY A 84 -0.76 -13.11 0.98
CA GLY A 84 -1.67 -12.24 0.25
C GLY A 84 -1.57 -12.52 -1.24
N PRO A 85 -2.43 -11.90 -2.06
CA PRO A 85 -2.28 -11.96 -3.51
C PRO A 85 -0.86 -11.50 -3.90
N PRO A 86 -0.23 -12.09 -4.92
CA PRO A 86 1.02 -11.57 -5.44
C PRO A 86 0.89 -10.08 -5.76
N ALA A 87 1.96 -9.33 -5.48
CA ALA A 87 2.09 -7.94 -5.88
C ALA A 87 2.11 -7.83 -7.41
#